data_AF-A0A968J0I5-F1
#
_entry.id   AF-A0A968J0I5-F1
#
_cell.length_a   1.000
_cell.length_b   1.000
_cell.length_c   1.000
_cell.angle_alpha   90.00
_cell.angle_beta   90.00
_cell.angle_gamma   90.00
#
_symmetry.space_group_name_H-M   'P 1'
#
loop_
_entity.id
_entity.type
_entity.pdbx_description
1 polymer ?
#
loop_
_entity_poly.entity_id
_entity_poly.type
_entity_poly.pdbx_seq_one_letter_code
_entity_poly.pdbx_strand_id
1 'polypeptide(L)' 'MLNFSDCPEIKPEQFAKAIVRHGLPVDKNKAQVTLRIDSDVLEWFKSQGKGYQTKINSLLRAYMEAHN' A
#
# COMPACT_ATOMS: atom_id res chain seq x y z
N MET A 1 -5.43 14.43 -18.18
CA MET A 1 -4.92 15.15 -16.99
C MET A 1 -5.76 14.69 -15.80
N LEU A 2 -5.18 13.96 -14.85
CA LEU A 2 -5.89 13.56 -13.63
C LEU A 2 -5.94 14.75 -12.68
N ASN A 3 -7.16 15.23 -12.40
CA ASN A 3 -7.43 16.38 -11.53
C ASN A 3 -7.40 15.90 -10.07
N PHE A 4 -6.54 16.50 -9.23
CA PHE A 4 -6.38 16.16 -7.82
C PHE A 4 -7.37 16.91 -6.89
N SER A 5 -8.37 17.59 -7.46
CA SER A 5 -9.29 18.46 -6.73
C SER A 5 -10.39 17.75 -5.91
N ASP A 6 -10.34 16.42 -5.79
CA ASP A 6 -11.30 15.62 -5.00
C ASP A 6 -10.65 14.98 -3.75
N CYS A 7 -9.48 15.46 -3.31
CA CYS A 7 -8.95 15.07 -2.02
C CYS A 7 -9.63 15.91 -0.92
N PRO A 8 -10.45 15.32 -0.04
CA PRO A 8 -11.03 16.07 1.06
C PRO A 8 -9.89 16.60 1.95
N GLU A 9 -9.93 17.88 2.29
CA GLU A 9 -8.97 18.49 3.21
C GLU A 9 -9.13 17.86 4.60
N ILE A 10 -8.24 16.95 4.96
CA ILE A 10 -8.30 16.27 6.26
C ILE A 10 -7.83 17.25 7.32
N LYS A 11 -8.78 17.76 8.11
CA LYS A 11 -8.50 18.56 9.30
C LYS A 11 -7.67 17.73 10.29
N PRO A 12 -6.69 18.32 11.00
CA PRO A 12 -5.84 17.60 11.96
C PRO A 12 -6.65 16.87 13.05
N GLU A 13 -7.84 17.38 13.38
CA GLU A 13 -8.79 16.76 14.32
C GLU A 13 -9.45 15.49 13.76
N GLN A 14 -9.71 15.43 12.44
CA GLN A 14 -10.18 14.21 11.77
C GLN A 14 -9.05 13.18 11.62
N PHE A 15 -7.82 13.64 11.39
CA PHE A 15 -6.64 12.78 11.39
C PHE A 15 -6.45 12.12 12.77
N ALA A 16 -6.52 12.91 13.85
CA ALA A 16 -6.39 12.42 15.22
C ALA A 16 -7.42 11.33 15.53
N LYS A 17 -8.71 11.53 15.19
CA LYS A 17 -9.76 10.50 15.37
C LYS A 17 -9.55 9.24 14.53
N ALA A 18 -8.95 9.34 13.35
CA ALA A 18 -8.64 8.18 12.51
C ALA A 18 -7.50 7.31 13.09
N ILE A 19 -6.57 7.92 13.84
CA ILE A 19 -5.48 7.20 14.53
C ILE A 19 -5.96 6.54 15.83
N VAL A 20 -7.07 6.99 16.43
CA VAL A 20 -7.75 6.29 17.54
C VAL A 20 -8.56 5.07 17.05
N ARG A 21 -8.08 4.35 16.03
CA ARG A 21 -8.39 2.93 15.88
C ARG A 21 -7.53 2.15 16.88
N HIS A 22 -7.97 2.19 18.14
CA HIS A 22 -7.63 1.18 19.13
C HIS A 22 -7.82 -0.21 18.50
N GLY A 23 -6.74 -0.99 18.34
CA GLY A 23 -6.83 -2.45 18.24
C GLY A 23 -6.83 -3.08 16.85
N LEU A 24 -6.31 -2.46 15.79
CA LEU A 24 -5.88 -3.26 14.64
C LEU A 24 -4.51 -3.86 14.96
N PRO A 25 -4.34 -5.20 14.93
CA PRO A 25 -3.02 -5.78 15.12
C PRO A 25 -2.10 -5.16 14.06
N VAL A 26 -1.06 -4.46 14.52
CA VAL A 26 0.08 -4.18 13.66
C VAL A 26 0.56 -5.55 13.22
N ASP A 27 0.36 -5.88 11.94
CA ASP A 27 0.86 -7.10 11.31
C ASP A 27 2.38 -7.14 11.54
N LYS A 28 2.82 -7.76 12.64
CA LYS A 28 4.24 -7.88 13.04
C LYS A 28 5.08 -8.64 11.99
N ASN A 29 4.42 -9.16 10.95
CA ASN A 29 4.99 -9.97 9.89
C ASN A 29 5.46 -9.16 8.67
N LYS A 30 5.16 -7.86 8.59
CA LYS A 30 5.58 -7.04 7.44
C LYS A 30 6.83 -6.24 7.81
N ALA A 31 7.97 -6.62 7.26
CA ALA A 31 9.20 -5.86 7.37
C ALA A 31 9.24 -4.75 6.31
N GLN A 32 9.58 -3.52 6.72
CA GLN A 32 9.91 -2.46 5.78
C GLN A 32 11.33 -2.68 5.26
N VAL A 33 11.45 -2.98 3.98
CA VAL A 33 12.73 -3.20 3.29
C VAL A 33 12.86 -2.26 2.11
N THR A 34 14.10 -1.92 1.75
CA THR A 34 14.39 -1.17 0.52
C THR A 34 14.68 -2.17 -0.60
N LEU A 35 13.76 -2.32 -1.55
CA LEU A 35 13.90 -3.18 -2.72
C LEU A 35 13.85 -2.32 -3.99
N ARG A 36 14.70 -2.65 -4.97
CA ARG A 36 14.62 -2.08 -6.32
C ARG A 36 13.73 -2.95 -7.19
N ILE A 37 12.82 -2.32 -7.91
CA ILE A 37 11.90 -2.93 -8.87
C ILE A 37 12.10 -2.18 -10.18
N ASP A 38 12.04 -2.89 -11.30
CA ASP A 38 12.06 -2.27 -12.63
C ASP A 38 10.96 -1.21 -12.77
N SER A 39 11.28 -0.16 -13.52
CA SER A 39 10.44 1.04 -13.57
C SER A 39 9.12 0.75 -14.30
N ASP A 40 9.15 -0.01 -15.39
CA ASP A 40 7.96 -0.42 -16.14
C ASP A 40 7.03 -1.31 -15.30
N VAL A 41 7.59 -2.24 -14.52
CA VAL A 41 6.84 -3.11 -13.62
C VAL A 41 6.15 -2.28 -12.54
N LEU A 42 6.86 -1.33 -11.94
CA LEU A 42 6.30 -0.45 -10.92
C LEU A 42 5.19 0.44 -11.51
N GLU A 43 5.37 0.99 -12.71
CA GLU A 43 4.37 1.79 -13.42
C GLU A 43 3.13 0.96 -13.75
N TRP A 44 3.30 -0.28 -14.21
CA TRP A 44 2.20 -1.20 -14.46
C TRP A 44 1.40 -1.41 -13.17
N PHE A 45 2.03 -1.73 -12.05
CA PHE A 45 1.34 -1.89 -10.77
C PHE A 45 0.64 -0.61 -10.29
N LYS A 46 1.26 0.57 -10.47
CA LYS A 46 0.64 1.87 -10.15
C LYS A 46 -0.59 2.15 -11.01
N SER A 47 -0.58 1.77 -12.29
CA SER A 47 -1.73 1.92 -13.20
C SER A 47 -2.97 1.16 -12.71
N GLN A 48 -2.77 0.10 -11.92
CA GLN A 48 -3.84 -0.74 -11.35
C GLN A 48 -4.55 -0.09 -10.14
N GLY A 49 -4.22 1.17 -9.82
CA GLY A 49 -4.90 1.98 -8.82
C GLY A 49 -4.34 1.84 -7.40
N LYS A 50 -5.14 2.29 -6.43
CA LYS A 50 -4.78 2.27 -5.00
C LYS A 50 -4.52 0.82 -4.54
N GLY A 51 -3.51 0.63 -3.70
CA GLY A 51 -3.15 -0.70 -3.17
C GLY A 51 -2.14 -1.49 -4.00
N TYR A 52 -1.44 -0.86 -4.94
CA TYR A 52 -0.40 -1.51 -5.76
C TYR A 52 0.70 -2.19 -4.91
N GLN A 53 1.09 -1.63 -3.77
CA GLN A 53 2.05 -2.24 -2.84
C GLN A 53 1.50 -3.56 -2.23
N THR A 54 0.21 -3.58 -1.88
CA THR A 54 -0.46 -4.80 -1.40
C THR A 54 -0.48 -5.87 -2.50
N LYS A 55 -0.74 -5.48 -3.76
CA LYS A 55 -0.70 -6.40 -4.91
C LYS A 55 0.69 -7.00 -5.13
N ILE A 56 1.74 -6.18 -5.05
CA ILE A 56 3.14 -6.64 -5.11
C ILE A 56 3.40 -7.68 -4.02
N ASN A 57 3.03 -7.37 -2.77
CA ASN A 57 3.24 -8.29 -1.66
C ASN A 57 2.44 -9.60 -1.82
N SER A 58 1.21 -9.55 -2.33
CA SER A 58 0.40 -10.74 -2.64
C SER A 58 1.03 -11.61 -3.73
N LEU A 59 1.62 -11.00 -4.76
CA LEU A 59 2.32 -11.74 -5.81
C LEU A 59 3.56 -12.46 -5.25
N LEU A 60 4.36 -11.78 -4.42
CA LEU A 60 5.52 -12.37 -3.75
C LEU A 60 5.13 -13.54 -2.84
N ARG A 61 4.01 -13.42 -2.12
CA ARG A 61 3.43 -14.52 -1.31
C ARG A 61 3.05 -15.72 -2.17
N ALA A 62 2.27 -15.50 -3.22
CA ALA A 62 1.84 -16.58 -4.12
C ALA A 62 3.04 -17.28 -4.78
N TYR A 63 4.07 -16.52 -5.17
CA TYR A 63 5.31 -17.09 -5.70
C TYR A 63 6.04 -17.96 -4.67
N MET A 64 6.14 -17.51 -3.42
CA MET A 64 6.71 -18.29 -2.31
C MET A 64 5.94 -19.60 -2.08
N GLU A 65 4.60 -19.55 -2.05
CA GLU A 65 3.75 -20.73 -1.84
C GLU A 65 3.85 -21.74 -2.99
N ALA A 66 4.04 -21.27 -4.23
CA ALA A 66 4.17 -22.14 -5.40
C ALA A 66 5.55 -22.84 -5.52
N HIS A 67 6.57 -22.33 -4.83
CA HIS A 67 7.95 -22.83 -4.91
C HIS A 67 8.43 -23.46 -3.60
N ASN A 68 7.50 -23.85 -2.74
CA ASN A 68 7.75 -24.49 -1.45
C ASN A 68 7.01 -25.82 -1.36
#